data_AF-F4LPT8-F1
#
_entry.id   AF-F4LPT8-F1
#
_cell.length_a   1.000
_cell.length_b   1.000
_cell.length_c   1.000
_cell.angle_alpha   90.00
_cell.angle_beta   90.00
_cell.angle_gamma   90.00
#
_symmetry.space_group_name_H-M   'P 1'
#
loop_
_entity.id
_entity.type
_entity.pdbx_description
1 polymer ?
#
loop_
_entity_poly.entity_id
_entity_poly.type
_entity_poly.pdbx_seq_one_letter_code
_entity_poly.pdbx_strand_id
1 'polypeptide(L)'
;MIYSVQVYNAFIMVTLKNDRYEAVIDSHGAELHSLRSIADGTEYIWNGDPSVWKFHAPVLFPHVGRIKDQYMTSGGKTYALAVNGFSRDMEHTLLERSDTSAVWELTESAETVGKFPWKFSLKTYYELNGAGISFRTEVTNTDSEEMSFSLGSHTAFCCPRGTEKESFGDYRIEFEKREPLTAVCLTENGYLEPDADGTCPCTRPYGETERGVIPLTEKGFGTGHFFTAFTSDWIGVRNRKTGSLVKVNTAGYPYVMIWQNAGEPRFVCIEPWYGTPDPDNTDHRWEHKPALISLAPGESFRADQSISIE
;
A
#
# COMPACT_ATOMS: atom_id res chain seq x y z
N MET A 1 -42.51 -1.06 -23.64
CA MET A 1 -41.48 -0.27 -22.94
C MET A 1 -40.70 -1.24 -22.07
N ILE A 2 -39.45 -1.48 -22.44
CA ILE A 2 -38.53 -2.34 -21.71
C ILE A 2 -38.01 -1.48 -20.56
N TYR A 3 -38.31 -1.86 -19.32
CA TYR A 3 -37.67 -1.24 -18.16
C TYR A 3 -36.24 -1.77 -18.11
N SER A 4 -35.27 -0.89 -18.36
CA SER A 4 -33.85 -1.16 -18.18
C SER A 4 -33.57 -1.37 -16.69
N VAL A 5 -33.16 -2.58 -16.31
CA VAL A 5 -32.58 -2.83 -14.99
C VAL A 5 -31.15 -2.31 -15.04
N GLN A 6 -30.90 -1.17 -14.41
CA GLN A 6 -29.54 -0.69 -14.16
C GLN A 6 -29.08 -1.34 -12.85
N VAL A 7 -28.39 -2.48 -12.96
CA VAL A 7 -27.73 -3.10 -11.82
C VAL A 7 -26.47 -2.28 -11.56
N TYR A 8 -26.54 -1.34 -10.62
CA TYR A 8 -25.33 -0.87 -9.96
C TYR A 8 -25.03 -1.92 -8.89
N ASN A 9 -24.00 -2.75 -9.10
CA ASN A 9 -23.46 -3.55 -8.01
C ASN A 9 -22.93 -2.57 -6.97
N ALA A 10 -23.69 -2.34 -5.90
CA ALA A 10 -23.18 -1.66 -4.72
C ALA A 10 -22.22 -2.64 -4.06
N PHE A 11 -20.95 -2.27 -3.96
CA PHE A 11 -19.95 -3.03 -3.20
C PHE A 11 -20.35 -3.10 -1.72
N ILE A 12 -19.93 -4.17 -1.03
CA ILE A 12 -20.27 -4.43 0.36
C ILE A 12 -19.35 -3.59 1.25
N MET A 13 -19.93 -2.70 2.04
CA MET A 13 -19.21 -1.98 3.10
C MET A 13 -19.37 -2.72 4.43
N VAL A 14 -18.26 -3.05 5.08
CA VAL A 14 -18.23 -3.60 6.45
C VAL A 14 -17.70 -2.56 7.40
N THR A 15 -18.49 -2.24 8.43
CA THR A 15 -18.09 -1.37 9.53
C THR A 15 -17.65 -2.21 10.71
N LEU A 16 -16.41 -2.00 11.16
CA LEU A 16 -15.88 -2.51 12.42
C LEU A 16 -15.92 -1.40 13.47
N LYS A 17 -16.20 -1.74 14.72
CA LYS A 17 -16.34 -0.76 15.80
C LYS A 17 -15.96 -1.34 17.15
N ASN A 18 -15.24 -0.53 17.94
CA ASN A 18 -15.07 -0.74 19.37
C ASN A 18 -15.35 0.57 20.12
N ASP A 19 -14.96 0.68 21.40
CA ASP A 19 -15.23 1.88 22.21
C ASP A 19 -14.41 3.12 21.79
N ARG A 20 -13.32 2.93 21.02
CA ARG A 20 -12.39 4.00 20.64
C ARG A 20 -12.46 4.38 19.17
N TYR A 21 -12.63 3.40 18.28
CA TYR A 21 -12.52 3.58 16.84
C TYR A 21 -13.68 2.93 16.09
N GLU A 22 -13.95 3.47 14.91
CA GLU A 22 -14.77 2.88 13.87
C GLU A 22 -13.92 2.77 12.59
N ALA A 23 -13.95 1.63 11.92
CA ALA A 23 -13.29 1.44 10.64
C ALA A 23 -14.29 0.96 9.58
N VAL A 24 -14.09 1.37 8.33
CA VAL A 24 -14.94 0.95 7.22
C VAL A 24 -14.07 0.33 6.15
N ILE A 25 -14.42 -0.90 5.75
CA ILE A 25 -13.72 -1.67 4.72
C ILE A 25 -14.70 -1.91 3.56
N ASP A 26 -14.27 -1.58 2.35
CA ASP A 26 -14.97 -1.85 1.09
C ASP A 26 -14.55 -3.23 0.57
N SER A 27 -15.51 -4.03 0.12
CA SER A 27 -15.22 -5.31 -0.53
C SER A 27 -14.43 -5.15 -1.82
N HIS A 28 -14.54 -3.99 -2.49
CA HIS A 28 -13.67 -3.66 -3.60
C HIS A 28 -12.24 -3.41 -3.12
N GLY A 29 -11.33 -4.29 -3.51
CA GLY A 29 -9.93 -4.27 -3.07
C GLY A 29 -9.70 -4.76 -1.64
N ALA A 30 -10.76 -5.16 -0.92
CA ALA A 30 -10.74 -5.27 0.54
C ALA A 30 -10.14 -3.98 1.17
N GLU A 31 -10.47 -2.80 0.62
CA GLU A 31 -9.79 -1.55 0.92
C GLU A 31 -10.30 -0.91 2.23
N LEU A 32 -9.38 -0.50 3.11
CA LEU A 32 -9.72 0.31 4.27
C LEU A 32 -10.04 1.75 3.82
N HIS A 33 -11.31 2.15 3.90
CA HIS A 33 -11.79 3.47 3.49
C HIS A 33 -11.77 4.51 4.61
N SER A 34 -11.94 4.08 5.86
CA SER A 34 -12.05 4.97 7.01
C SER A 34 -11.47 4.32 8.25
N LEU A 35 -10.78 5.12 9.07
CA LEU A 35 -10.44 4.83 10.46
C LEU A 35 -10.71 6.10 11.24
N ARG A 36 -11.79 6.12 12.01
CA ARG A 36 -12.28 7.31 12.70
C ARG A 36 -12.26 7.14 14.21
N SER A 37 -11.78 8.15 14.91
CA SER A 37 -11.88 8.27 16.37
C SER A 37 -13.34 8.55 16.78
N ILE A 38 -13.84 7.79 17.76
CA ILE A 38 -15.18 8.01 18.33
C ILE A 38 -15.19 9.21 19.28
N ALA A 39 -14.07 9.50 19.93
CA ALA A 39 -13.99 10.53 20.97
C ALA A 39 -14.18 11.95 20.43
N ASP A 40 -13.59 12.23 19.26
CA ASP A 40 -13.54 13.57 18.67
C ASP A 40 -13.91 13.60 17.18
N GLY A 41 -14.21 12.45 16.57
CA GLY A 41 -14.59 12.37 15.16
C GLY A 41 -13.43 12.48 14.17
N THR A 42 -12.18 12.50 14.64
CA THR A 42 -10.99 12.59 13.77
C THR A 42 -10.95 11.44 12.78
N GLU A 43 -10.90 11.75 11.49
CA GLU A 43 -10.65 10.79 10.41
C GLU A 43 -9.16 10.71 10.10
N TYR A 44 -8.60 9.50 10.09
CA TYR A 44 -7.18 9.29 9.84
C TYR A 44 -6.89 8.89 8.39
N ILE A 45 -7.83 8.28 7.69
CA ILE A 45 -7.66 7.80 6.30
C ILE A 45 -8.17 8.85 5.31
N TRP A 46 -7.41 9.07 4.25
CA TRP A 46 -7.81 9.94 3.15
C TRP A 46 -9.13 9.48 2.52
N ASN A 47 -10.00 10.43 2.20
CA ASN A 47 -11.39 10.18 1.80
C ASN A 47 -11.60 9.72 0.34
N GLY A 48 -10.54 9.46 -0.40
CA GLY A 48 -10.61 8.98 -1.78
C GLY A 48 -11.24 9.97 -2.77
N ASP A 49 -11.16 11.30 -2.55
CA ASP A 49 -11.67 12.29 -3.50
C ASP A 49 -11.06 12.07 -4.90
N PRO A 50 -11.85 11.64 -5.90
CA PRO A 50 -11.34 11.21 -7.20
C PRO A 50 -10.78 12.37 -8.03
N SER A 51 -11.05 13.62 -7.65
CA SER A 51 -10.42 14.80 -8.26
C SER A 51 -8.95 14.96 -7.87
N VAL A 52 -8.50 14.28 -6.81
CA VAL A 52 -7.10 14.28 -6.34
C VAL A 52 -6.50 12.89 -6.44
N TRP A 53 -7.08 11.91 -5.73
CA TRP A 53 -6.66 10.52 -5.72
C TRP A 53 -7.80 9.64 -5.20
N LYS A 54 -8.33 8.77 -6.07
CA LYS A 54 -9.59 8.03 -5.86
C LYS A 54 -9.52 6.85 -4.88
N PHE A 55 -8.33 6.54 -4.36
CA PHE A 55 -8.08 5.40 -3.47
C PHE A 55 -7.90 5.90 -2.03
N HIS A 56 -7.86 4.98 -1.06
CA HIS A 56 -7.78 5.26 0.37
C HIS A 56 -6.58 4.55 1.00
N ALA A 57 -6.60 3.22 1.02
CA ALA A 57 -5.55 2.36 1.54
C ALA A 57 -5.47 1.01 0.80
N PRO A 58 -5.11 1.01 -0.50
CA PRO A 58 -5.11 -0.20 -1.30
C PRO A 58 -4.17 -1.30 -0.77
N VAL A 59 -4.61 -2.56 -0.91
CA VAL A 59 -3.72 -3.73 -0.90
C VAL A 59 -3.14 -3.91 -2.32
N LEU A 60 -1.80 -3.97 -2.41
CA LEU A 60 -1.06 -4.06 -3.66
C LEU A 60 -0.65 -5.50 -3.94
N PHE A 61 -1.24 -6.11 -4.96
CA PHE A 61 -0.96 -7.47 -5.40
C PHE A 61 -1.39 -7.63 -6.87
N PRO A 62 -0.64 -8.38 -7.71
CA PRO A 62 0.54 -9.20 -7.42
C PRO A 62 1.87 -8.44 -7.57
N HIS A 63 1.82 -7.11 -7.63
CA HIS A 63 3.03 -6.30 -7.69
C HIS A 63 2.85 -4.93 -7.06
N VAL A 64 3.97 -4.29 -6.75
CA VAL A 64 4.03 -2.92 -6.23
C VAL A 64 4.71 -2.01 -7.25
N GLY A 65 4.36 -0.73 -7.24
CA GLY A 65 4.94 0.26 -8.13
C GLY A 65 4.55 0.09 -9.61
N ARG A 66 5.34 0.71 -10.48
CA ARG A 66 5.11 0.72 -11.93
C ARG A 66 5.78 -0.46 -12.61
N ILE A 67 5.12 -0.99 -13.63
CA ILE A 67 5.67 -1.97 -14.58
C ILE A 67 5.98 -1.23 -15.88
N LYS A 68 7.20 -1.38 -16.40
CA LYS A 68 7.62 -0.65 -17.60
C LYS A 68 6.79 -1.11 -18.79
N ASP A 69 6.28 -0.15 -19.54
CA ASP A 69 5.36 -0.36 -20.68
C ASP A 69 4.05 -1.09 -20.32
N GLN A 70 3.74 -1.23 -19.04
CA GLN A 70 2.51 -1.85 -18.51
C GLN A 70 2.33 -3.32 -18.91
N TYR A 71 3.42 -4.07 -19.11
CA TYR A 71 3.34 -5.51 -19.33
C TYR A 71 4.53 -6.27 -18.74
N MET A 72 4.30 -7.56 -18.48
CA MET A 72 5.36 -8.53 -18.22
C MET A 72 5.23 -9.73 -19.16
N THR A 73 6.28 -10.54 -19.22
CA THR A 73 6.31 -11.82 -19.92
C THR A 73 6.64 -12.94 -18.95
N SER A 74 5.94 -14.07 -19.10
CA SER A 74 6.19 -15.29 -18.34
C SER A 74 5.71 -16.49 -19.16
N GLY A 75 6.50 -17.56 -19.20
CA GLY A 75 6.17 -18.78 -19.95
C GLY A 75 5.91 -18.54 -21.45
N GLY A 76 6.58 -17.54 -22.05
CA GLY A 76 6.40 -17.17 -23.46
C GLY A 76 5.11 -16.41 -23.78
N LYS A 77 4.34 -15.99 -22.77
CA LYS A 77 3.12 -15.18 -22.91
C LYS A 77 3.34 -13.79 -22.33
N THR A 78 2.55 -12.82 -22.81
CA THR A 78 2.53 -11.43 -22.34
C THR A 78 1.28 -11.16 -21.52
N TYR A 79 1.45 -10.48 -20.38
CA TYR A 79 0.36 -10.12 -19.46
C TYR A 79 0.35 -8.61 -19.25
N ALA A 80 -0.80 -7.98 -19.45
CA ALA A 80 -0.99 -6.56 -19.21
C ALA A 80 -1.15 -6.29 -17.70
N LEU A 81 -0.38 -5.33 -17.18
CA LEU A 81 -0.31 -5.00 -15.77
C LEU A 81 -0.48 -3.50 -15.55
N ALA A 82 -1.53 -3.13 -14.81
CA ALA A 82 -1.71 -1.77 -14.32
C ALA A 82 -0.76 -1.50 -13.14
N VAL A 83 -0.46 -0.24 -12.87
CA VAL A 83 0.37 0.18 -11.72
C VAL A 83 -0.19 -0.40 -10.41
N ASN A 84 0.69 -0.92 -9.55
CA ASN A 84 0.37 -1.50 -8.23
C ASN A 84 -0.53 -2.75 -8.26
N GLY A 85 -0.49 -3.51 -9.36
CA GLY A 85 -1.27 -4.74 -9.49
C GLY A 85 -2.74 -4.49 -9.76
N PHE A 86 -3.54 -5.53 -9.52
CA PHE A 86 -4.99 -5.50 -9.80
C PHE A 86 -5.84 -5.80 -8.58
N SER A 87 -5.28 -6.26 -7.46
CA SER A 87 -6.08 -6.65 -6.28
C SER A 87 -7.03 -5.55 -5.83
N ARG A 88 -6.57 -4.29 -5.83
CA ARG A 88 -7.34 -3.10 -5.45
C ARG A 88 -8.50 -2.75 -6.39
N ASP A 89 -8.52 -3.31 -7.59
CA ASP A 89 -9.54 -3.07 -8.61
C ASP A 89 -10.51 -4.28 -8.75
N MET A 90 -10.42 -5.26 -7.84
CA MET A 90 -11.22 -6.49 -7.85
C MET A 90 -12.14 -6.56 -6.64
N GLU A 91 -13.27 -7.26 -6.78
CA GLU A 91 -14.12 -7.59 -5.64
C GLU A 91 -13.51 -8.74 -4.82
N HIS A 92 -13.43 -8.56 -3.50
CA HIS A 92 -13.03 -9.60 -2.56
C HIS A 92 -14.26 -10.19 -1.87
N THR A 93 -14.27 -11.50 -1.71
CA THR A 93 -15.36 -12.20 -1.02
C THR A 93 -15.20 -12.07 0.49
N LEU A 94 -16.25 -11.64 1.19
CA LEU A 94 -16.29 -11.66 2.65
C LEU A 94 -16.44 -13.10 3.15
N LEU A 95 -15.45 -13.59 3.91
CA LEU A 95 -15.47 -14.91 4.51
C LEU A 95 -16.03 -14.90 5.92
N GLU A 96 -15.56 -13.96 6.75
CA GLU A 96 -15.90 -13.86 8.17
C GLU A 96 -16.03 -12.40 8.58
N ARG A 97 -16.91 -12.13 9.56
CA ARG A 97 -16.99 -10.82 10.22
C ARG A 97 -17.47 -10.92 11.66
N SER A 98 -17.02 -9.98 12.47
CA SER A 98 -17.54 -9.68 13.81
C SER A 98 -17.71 -8.16 13.97
N ASP A 99 -17.98 -7.70 15.19
CA ASP A 99 -17.99 -6.26 15.48
C ASP A 99 -16.60 -5.63 15.32
N THR A 100 -15.52 -6.39 15.51
CA THR A 100 -14.14 -5.85 15.48
C THR A 100 -13.24 -6.48 14.42
N SER A 101 -13.74 -7.42 13.62
CA SER A 101 -12.90 -8.12 12.64
C SER A 101 -13.63 -8.44 11.33
N ALA A 102 -12.86 -8.57 10.25
CA ALA A 102 -13.34 -9.04 8.95
C ALA A 102 -12.24 -9.81 8.20
N VAL A 103 -12.62 -10.84 7.46
CA VAL A 103 -11.71 -11.60 6.60
C VAL A 103 -12.23 -11.59 5.18
N TRP A 104 -11.39 -11.16 4.25
CA TRP A 104 -11.68 -11.04 2.83
C TRP A 104 -10.78 -11.97 2.02
N GLU A 105 -11.26 -12.45 0.87
CA GLU A 105 -10.49 -13.30 -0.02
C GLU A 105 -10.67 -12.93 -1.50
N LEU A 106 -9.57 -12.85 -2.23
CA LEU A 106 -9.51 -12.82 -3.69
C LEU A 106 -8.78 -14.07 -4.17
N THR A 107 -9.42 -14.84 -5.03
CA THR A 107 -8.83 -16.01 -5.70
C THR A 107 -8.69 -15.75 -7.20
N GLU A 108 -8.14 -16.72 -7.94
CA GLU A 108 -8.16 -16.63 -9.39
C GLU A 108 -9.60 -16.58 -9.93
N SER A 109 -9.78 -15.85 -11.02
CA SER A 109 -11.03 -15.77 -11.77
C SER A 109 -10.74 -15.66 -13.27
N ALA A 110 -11.79 -15.72 -14.10
CA ALA A 110 -11.64 -15.49 -15.53
C ALA A 110 -11.00 -14.12 -15.87
N GLU A 111 -11.16 -13.13 -14.99
CA GLU A 111 -10.59 -11.79 -15.16
C GLU A 111 -9.09 -11.74 -14.77
N THR A 112 -8.66 -12.51 -13.77
CA THR A 112 -7.27 -12.48 -13.30
C THR A 112 -6.33 -13.31 -14.17
N VAL A 113 -6.82 -14.38 -14.81
CA VAL A 113 -6.00 -15.29 -15.65
C VAL A 113 -5.32 -14.56 -16.82
N GLY A 114 -5.92 -13.47 -17.32
CA GLY A 114 -5.31 -12.62 -18.36
C GLY A 114 -4.27 -11.62 -17.84
N LYS A 115 -4.12 -11.49 -16.52
CA LYS A 115 -3.25 -10.51 -15.84
C LYS A 115 -2.11 -11.18 -15.06
N PHE A 116 -2.32 -12.40 -14.57
CA PHE A 116 -1.35 -13.14 -13.76
C PHE A 116 -1.44 -14.64 -14.05
N PRO A 117 -0.32 -15.32 -14.34
CA PRO A 117 -0.36 -16.68 -14.88
C PRO A 117 -0.62 -17.78 -13.85
N TRP A 118 -0.60 -17.48 -12.55
CA TRP A 118 -0.74 -18.45 -11.48
C TRP A 118 -2.09 -18.35 -10.78
N LYS A 119 -2.55 -19.49 -10.26
CA LYS A 119 -3.64 -19.55 -9.27
C LYS A 119 -3.15 -19.18 -7.89
N PHE A 120 -3.97 -18.42 -7.18
CA PHE A 120 -3.62 -17.91 -5.87
C PHE A 120 -4.87 -17.78 -4.98
N SER A 121 -4.62 -17.64 -3.69
CA SER A 121 -5.56 -17.09 -2.72
C SER A 121 -4.87 -15.95 -1.98
N LEU A 122 -5.42 -14.74 -2.09
CA LEU A 122 -5.04 -13.57 -1.29
C LEU A 122 -6.11 -13.34 -0.23
N LYS A 123 -5.75 -13.52 1.04
CA LYS A 123 -6.63 -13.19 2.17
C LYS A 123 -6.16 -11.94 2.90
N THR A 124 -7.11 -11.08 3.26
CA THR A 124 -6.87 -9.89 4.10
C THR A 124 -7.69 -10.01 5.38
N TYR A 125 -7.00 -10.11 6.51
CA TYR A 125 -7.59 -10.21 7.83
C TYR A 125 -7.49 -8.84 8.52
N TYR A 126 -8.61 -8.21 8.84
CA TYR A 126 -8.68 -6.97 9.61
C TYR A 126 -9.09 -7.23 11.06
N GLU A 127 -8.44 -6.54 11.98
CA GLU A 127 -8.77 -6.53 13.41
C GLU A 127 -8.67 -5.11 13.97
N LEU A 128 -9.77 -4.58 14.49
CA LEU A 128 -9.89 -3.28 15.12
C LEU A 128 -9.73 -3.42 16.64
N ASN A 129 -8.72 -2.78 17.21
CA ASN A 129 -8.37 -2.91 18.61
C ASN A 129 -8.26 -1.53 19.30
N GLY A 130 -7.89 -1.54 20.59
CA GLY A 130 -7.80 -0.31 21.38
C GLY A 130 -6.72 0.68 20.94
N ALA A 131 -5.76 0.28 20.10
CA ALA A 131 -4.71 1.17 19.59
C ALA A 131 -5.01 1.72 18.18
N GLY A 132 -5.87 1.06 17.41
CA GLY A 132 -6.19 1.39 16.02
C GLY A 132 -6.64 0.13 15.28
N ILE A 133 -6.08 -0.11 14.10
CA ILE A 133 -6.40 -1.28 13.27
C ILE A 133 -5.14 -2.04 12.88
N SER A 134 -5.18 -3.36 12.96
CA SER A 134 -4.17 -4.24 12.37
C SER A 134 -4.76 -4.98 11.20
N PHE A 135 -3.94 -5.27 10.20
CA PHE A 135 -4.32 -6.18 9.14
C PHE A 135 -3.17 -7.07 8.70
N ARG A 136 -3.50 -8.32 8.38
CA ARG A 136 -2.58 -9.30 7.83
C ARG A 136 -3.01 -9.62 6.41
N THR A 137 -2.05 -9.62 5.49
CA THR A 137 -2.25 -10.21 4.16
C THR A 137 -1.58 -11.58 4.11
N GLU A 138 -2.27 -12.57 3.58
CA GLU A 138 -1.77 -13.93 3.38
C GLU A 138 -1.96 -14.32 1.92
N VAL A 139 -0.86 -14.56 1.21
CA VAL A 139 -0.87 -15.04 -0.17
C VAL A 139 -0.51 -16.52 -0.14
N THR A 140 -1.37 -17.36 -0.70
CA THR A 140 -1.12 -18.80 -0.86
C THR A 140 -1.03 -19.14 -2.34
N ASN A 141 0.01 -19.86 -2.72
CA ASN A 141 0.11 -20.45 -4.06
C ASN A 141 -0.82 -21.66 -4.15
N THR A 142 -1.91 -21.54 -4.90
CA THR A 142 -2.88 -22.63 -5.13
C THR A 142 -2.68 -23.30 -6.50
N ASP A 143 -1.64 -22.90 -7.23
CA ASP A 143 -1.23 -23.53 -8.47
C ASP A 143 -0.38 -24.79 -8.23
N SER A 144 -0.08 -25.49 -9.32
CA SER A 144 0.85 -26.62 -9.40
C SER A 144 2.29 -26.20 -9.73
N GLU A 145 2.52 -24.93 -10.07
CA GLU A 145 3.83 -24.38 -10.39
C GLU A 145 4.29 -23.37 -9.34
N GLU A 146 5.59 -23.04 -9.30
CA GLU A 146 6.11 -21.97 -8.46
C GLU A 146 5.49 -20.63 -8.88
N MET A 147 4.99 -19.86 -7.92
CA MET A 147 4.39 -18.54 -8.14
C MET A 147 5.28 -17.45 -7.56
N SER A 148 5.57 -16.42 -8.37
CA SER A 148 6.32 -15.24 -7.92
C SER A 148 5.47 -13.96 -7.93
N PHE A 149 5.57 -13.14 -6.90
CA PHE A 149 4.77 -11.90 -6.76
C PHE A 149 5.47 -10.85 -5.88
N SER A 150 4.96 -9.62 -5.85
CA SER A 150 5.22 -8.64 -4.78
C SER A 150 3.94 -8.31 -4.04
N LEU A 151 4.09 -7.85 -2.79
CA LEU A 151 2.98 -7.50 -1.91
C LEU A 151 3.27 -6.17 -1.21
N GLY A 152 2.25 -5.34 -1.04
CA GLY A 152 2.38 -4.09 -0.32
C GLY A 152 1.05 -3.51 0.09
N SER A 153 1.10 -2.39 0.81
CA SER A 153 -0.06 -1.56 1.12
C SER A 153 0.21 -0.12 0.69
N HIS A 154 -0.84 0.66 0.43
CA HIS A 154 -0.71 2.05 -0.01
C HIS A 154 -1.62 2.99 0.79
N THR A 155 -1.47 3.00 2.12
CA THR A 155 -2.35 3.76 3.02
C THR A 155 -2.06 5.26 2.95
N ALA A 156 -3.07 6.05 2.58
CA ALA A 156 -3.02 7.51 2.62
C ALA A 156 -3.62 8.06 3.92
N PHE A 157 -2.86 8.90 4.61
CA PHE A 157 -3.25 9.52 5.87
C PHE A 157 -3.61 10.99 5.70
N CYS A 158 -4.77 11.39 6.23
CA CYS A 158 -5.21 12.79 6.25
C CYS A 158 -4.19 13.68 6.96
N CYS A 159 -3.72 14.71 6.24
CA CYS A 159 -2.92 15.81 6.75
C CYS A 159 -3.31 17.06 5.95
N PRO A 160 -3.86 18.13 6.55
CA PRO A 160 -4.30 18.24 7.95
C PRO A 160 -5.53 17.38 8.26
N ARG A 161 -5.78 17.11 9.56
CA ARG A 161 -6.90 16.26 10.02
C ARG A 161 -8.19 17.03 10.34
N GLY A 162 -8.17 18.35 10.26
CA GLY A 162 -9.35 19.20 10.38
C GLY A 162 -9.90 19.36 11.81
N THR A 163 -9.22 18.84 12.81
CA THR A 163 -9.60 18.95 14.24
C THR A 163 -9.15 20.28 14.86
N GLU A 164 -8.12 20.91 14.31
CA GLU A 164 -7.58 22.21 14.72
C GLU A 164 -7.15 23.05 13.51
N LYS A 165 -6.68 24.28 13.74
CA LYS A 165 -6.05 25.13 12.71
C LYS A 165 -4.64 24.63 12.38
N GLU A 166 -4.59 23.56 11.59
CA GLU A 166 -3.38 22.91 11.10
C GLU A 166 -3.20 23.17 9.62
N SER A 167 -1.94 23.20 9.18
CA SER A 167 -1.57 23.18 7.77
C SER A 167 -0.73 21.96 7.46
N PHE A 168 -0.62 21.63 6.18
CA PHE A 168 0.19 20.50 5.73
C PHE A 168 1.64 20.58 6.22
N GLY A 169 2.21 21.79 6.26
CA GLY A 169 3.56 22.05 6.74
C GLY A 169 3.78 21.77 8.22
N ASP A 170 2.72 21.61 9.03
CA ASP A 170 2.83 21.25 10.45
C ASP A 170 3.18 19.76 10.66
N TYR A 171 3.13 18.96 9.59
CA TYR A 171 3.35 17.53 9.62
C TYR A 171 4.77 17.13 9.19
N ARG A 172 5.19 15.94 9.62
CA ARG A 172 6.43 15.29 9.16
C ARG A 172 6.31 13.78 9.25
N ILE A 173 7.08 13.08 8.42
CA ILE A 173 7.34 11.66 8.59
C ILE A 173 8.44 11.48 9.63
N GLU A 174 8.27 10.49 10.51
CA GLU A 174 9.25 10.08 11.50
C GLU A 174 9.48 8.57 11.41
N PHE A 175 10.74 8.18 11.23
CA PHE A 175 11.22 6.82 11.46
C PHE A 175 11.51 6.66 12.95
N GLU A 176 11.04 5.57 13.55
CA GLU A 176 11.18 5.30 14.98
C GLU A 176 12.59 5.58 15.53
N LYS A 177 13.60 5.00 14.88
CA LYS A 177 14.96 4.94 15.42
C LYS A 177 15.77 6.20 15.12
N ARG A 178 15.20 7.19 14.42
CA ARG A 178 15.90 8.42 13.98
C ARG A 178 17.25 8.08 13.32
N GLU A 179 17.23 7.09 12.45
CA GLU A 179 18.39 6.53 11.76
C GLU A 179 18.70 7.29 10.45
N PRO A 180 19.95 7.28 9.96
CA PRO A 180 20.22 7.79 8.62
C PRO A 180 19.46 7.00 7.55
N LEU A 181 18.86 7.71 6.60
CA LEU A 181 18.01 7.09 5.58
C LEU A 181 18.79 6.74 4.30
N THR A 182 18.50 5.56 3.76
CA THR A 182 19.03 5.07 2.50
C THR A 182 17.91 5.05 1.46
N ALA A 183 18.04 5.89 0.44
CA ALA A 183 17.10 5.98 -0.66
C ALA A 183 17.43 4.97 -1.75
N VAL A 184 16.40 4.34 -2.30
CA VAL A 184 16.44 3.66 -3.59
C VAL A 184 16.29 4.70 -4.69
N CYS A 185 17.18 4.67 -5.68
CA CYS A 185 17.17 5.62 -6.78
C CYS A 185 16.05 5.30 -7.78
N LEU A 186 15.26 6.32 -8.12
CA LEU A 186 14.14 6.23 -9.05
C LEU A 186 14.29 7.28 -10.15
N THR A 187 14.00 6.87 -11.38
CA THR A 187 13.90 7.78 -12.53
C THR A 187 12.74 8.76 -12.33
N GLU A 188 12.72 9.83 -13.14
CA GLU A 188 11.59 10.78 -13.17
C GLU A 188 10.23 10.12 -13.50
N ASN A 189 10.25 8.94 -14.12
CA ASN A 189 9.05 8.17 -14.45
C ASN A 189 8.65 7.15 -13.36
N GLY A 190 9.44 7.02 -12.28
CA GLY A 190 9.16 6.13 -11.15
C GLY A 190 9.59 4.67 -11.37
N TYR A 191 10.58 4.43 -12.24
CA TYR A 191 11.26 3.13 -12.40
C TYR A 191 12.56 3.12 -11.61
N LEU A 192 13.09 1.94 -11.23
CA LEU A 192 14.39 1.85 -10.58
C LEU A 192 15.49 2.32 -11.54
N GLU A 193 16.38 3.18 -11.04
CA GLU A 193 17.62 3.50 -11.73
C GLU A 193 18.60 2.34 -11.56
N PRO A 194 19.21 1.84 -12.64
CA PRO A 194 20.27 0.86 -12.54
C PRO A 194 21.59 1.50 -12.11
N ASP A 195 22.42 0.73 -11.40
CA ASP A 195 23.82 1.07 -11.17
C ASP A 195 24.62 1.02 -12.49
N ALA A 196 25.87 1.48 -12.44
CA ALA A 196 26.75 1.55 -13.63
C ALA A 196 26.98 0.18 -14.30
N ASP A 197 26.82 -0.92 -13.58
CA ASP A 197 26.92 -2.30 -14.08
C ASP A 197 25.56 -2.89 -14.52
N GLY A 198 24.48 -2.11 -14.43
CA GLY A 198 23.12 -2.52 -14.78
C GLY A 198 22.32 -3.15 -13.66
N THR A 199 22.88 -3.32 -12.45
CA THR A 199 22.17 -3.95 -11.32
C THR A 199 21.14 -3.02 -10.69
N CYS A 200 20.10 -3.59 -10.07
CA CYS A 200 19.01 -2.86 -9.41
C CYS A 200 18.67 -3.53 -8.07
N PRO A 201 18.24 -2.77 -7.04
CA PRO A 201 18.11 -1.30 -7.03
C PRO A 201 19.45 -0.58 -6.75
N CYS A 202 19.71 0.53 -7.47
CA CYS A 202 20.73 1.50 -7.06
C CYS A 202 20.28 2.21 -5.77
N THR A 203 21.21 2.48 -4.85
CA THR A 203 20.91 3.16 -3.58
C THR A 203 21.90 4.29 -3.26
N ARG A 204 21.45 5.25 -2.46
CA ARG A 204 22.28 6.37 -1.99
C ARG A 204 21.80 6.91 -0.64
N PRO A 205 22.64 7.62 0.13
CA PRO A 205 22.17 8.42 1.25
C PRO A 205 21.05 9.38 0.81
N TYR A 206 19.96 9.45 1.56
CA TYR A 206 18.81 10.28 1.20
C TYR A 206 19.12 11.77 1.31
N GLY A 207 19.80 12.19 2.38
CA GLY A 207 20.24 13.58 2.57
C GLY A 207 19.30 14.42 3.45
N GLU A 208 18.60 13.77 4.38
CA GLU A 208 17.78 14.44 5.39
C GLU A 208 18.61 15.33 6.33
N THR A 209 18.02 16.44 6.76
CA THR A 209 18.66 17.38 7.70
C THR A 209 18.62 16.89 9.15
N GLU A 210 17.57 16.15 9.50
CA GLU A 210 17.38 15.50 10.80
C GLU A 210 17.19 14.00 10.54
N ARG A 211 17.98 13.16 11.20
CA ARG A 211 17.99 11.71 10.94
C ARG A 211 16.60 11.11 11.13
N GLY A 212 16.17 10.31 10.16
CA GLY A 212 14.87 9.64 10.17
C GLY A 212 13.68 10.59 10.11
N VAL A 213 13.86 11.83 9.66
CA VAL A 213 12.79 12.82 9.56
C VAL A 213 12.68 13.38 8.16
N ILE A 214 11.46 13.36 7.64
CA ILE A 214 11.15 13.95 6.33
C ILE A 214 10.05 15.00 6.55
N PRO A 215 10.34 16.30 6.37
CA PRO A 215 9.30 17.33 6.47
C PRO A 215 8.30 17.17 5.32
N LEU A 216 7.02 17.28 5.64
CA LEU A 216 5.99 17.39 4.61
C LEU A 216 6.01 18.81 4.02
N THR A 217 5.88 18.93 2.71
CA THR A 217 6.00 20.24 2.01
C THR A 217 4.89 20.42 1.01
N GLU A 218 4.51 21.65 0.68
CA GLU A 218 3.43 21.92 -0.29
C GLU A 218 3.77 21.48 -1.72
N LYS A 219 5.04 21.20 -2.02
CA LYS A 219 5.51 20.83 -3.37
C LYS A 219 5.14 19.40 -3.79
N GLY A 220 4.82 18.51 -2.85
CA GLY A 220 4.70 17.08 -3.14
C GLY A 220 6.05 16.38 -3.21
N PHE A 221 6.01 15.06 -3.33
CA PHE A 221 7.21 14.21 -3.46
C PHE A 221 7.43 13.68 -4.89
N GLY A 222 6.67 14.18 -5.88
CA GLY A 222 6.80 13.73 -7.27
C GLY A 222 6.52 12.23 -7.42
N THR A 223 7.54 11.47 -7.80
CA THR A 223 7.51 10.00 -7.89
C THR A 223 7.56 9.28 -6.53
N GLY A 224 7.70 10.04 -5.44
CA GLY A 224 7.78 9.54 -4.07
C GLY A 224 9.21 9.45 -3.55
N HIS A 225 9.33 9.05 -2.29
CA HIS A 225 10.60 8.77 -1.64
C HIS A 225 10.62 7.30 -1.25
N PHE A 226 11.51 6.53 -1.88
CA PHE A 226 11.59 5.09 -1.72
C PHE A 226 12.82 4.72 -0.90
N PHE A 227 12.62 3.97 0.18
CA PHE A 227 13.66 3.66 1.15
C PHE A 227 13.86 2.17 1.34
N THR A 228 15.09 1.79 1.68
CA THR A 228 15.47 0.43 2.07
C THR A 228 16.50 0.47 3.21
N ALA A 229 16.89 -0.69 3.74
CA ALA A 229 17.92 -0.83 4.77
C ALA A 229 17.67 -0.02 6.06
N PHE A 230 16.42 0.30 6.35
CA PHE A 230 16.01 0.87 7.64
C PHE A 230 15.79 -0.25 8.66
N THR A 231 15.91 0.07 9.94
CA THR A 231 15.69 -0.86 11.05
C THR A 231 14.50 -0.48 11.91
N SER A 232 13.89 0.68 11.69
CA SER A 232 12.71 1.16 12.42
C SER A 232 11.53 0.20 12.29
N ASP A 233 10.92 -0.14 13.43
CA ASP A 233 9.77 -1.05 13.50
C ASP A 233 8.46 -0.32 13.15
N TRP A 234 8.48 1.02 13.19
CA TRP A 234 7.41 1.85 12.66
C TRP A 234 7.92 3.12 11.98
N ILE A 235 7.10 3.58 11.04
CA ILE A 235 7.20 4.90 10.41
C ILE A 235 5.87 5.60 10.62
N GLY A 236 5.89 6.88 10.96
CA GLY A 236 4.67 7.57 11.34
C GLY A 236 4.55 9.00 10.85
N VAL A 237 3.32 9.49 10.89
CA VAL A 237 2.93 10.84 10.50
C VAL A 237 2.69 11.67 11.76
N ARG A 238 3.67 12.50 12.12
CA ARG A 238 3.65 13.37 13.30
C ARG A 238 3.07 14.73 12.96
N ASN A 239 2.11 15.18 13.75
CA ASN A 239 1.72 16.58 13.81
C ASN A 239 2.56 17.30 14.87
N ARG A 240 3.31 18.34 14.47
CA ARG A 240 4.20 19.06 15.39
C ARG A 240 3.50 20.06 16.31
N LYS A 241 2.26 20.46 16.00
CA LYS A 241 1.46 21.37 16.84
C LYS A 241 0.77 20.63 17.97
N THR A 242 0.07 19.55 17.65
CA THR A 242 -0.71 18.78 18.64
C THR A 242 0.09 17.68 19.30
N GLY A 243 1.20 17.25 18.66
CA GLY A 243 1.97 16.09 19.10
C GLY A 243 1.34 14.76 18.70
N SER A 244 0.16 14.73 18.06
CA SER A 244 -0.47 13.48 17.63
C SER A 244 0.39 12.71 16.62
N LEU A 245 0.35 11.37 16.69
CA LEU A 245 1.10 10.49 15.81
C LEU A 245 0.25 9.31 15.35
N VAL A 246 0.25 9.11 14.03
CA VAL A 246 -0.19 7.85 13.44
C VAL A 246 1.05 7.04 13.10
N LYS A 247 1.18 5.84 13.64
CA LYS A 247 2.29 4.91 13.36
C LYS A 247 1.82 3.81 12.43
N VAL A 248 2.63 3.48 11.45
CA VAL A 248 2.49 2.31 10.58
C VAL A 248 3.60 1.34 10.93
N ASN A 249 3.24 0.11 11.27
CA ASN A 249 4.22 -0.97 11.47
C ASN A 249 4.94 -1.27 10.16
N THR A 250 6.27 -1.18 10.19
CA THR A 250 7.18 -1.46 9.07
C THR A 250 8.19 -2.54 9.41
N ALA A 251 8.08 -3.18 10.58
CA ALA A 251 8.95 -4.26 11.00
C ALA A 251 8.93 -5.41 9.98
N GLY A 252 10.11 -5.85 9.54
CA GLY A 252 10.27 -6.93 8.57
C GLY A 252 10.08 -6.53 7.10
N TYR A 253 9.54 -5.34 6.80
CA TYR A 253 9.42 -4.88 5.43
C TYR A 253 10.78 -4.42 4.88
N PRO A 254 11.22 -4.93 3.71
CA PRO A 254 12.51 -4.55 3.12
C PRO A 254 12.50 -3.15 2.49
N TYR A 255 11.32 -2.66 2.13
CA TYR A 255 11.15 -1.36 1.49
C TYR A 255 9.96 -0.59 2.05
N VAL A 256 10.03 0.73 1.96
CA VAL A 256 8.91 1.63 2.22
C VAL A 256 8.91 2.77 1.21
N MET A 257 7.75 3.01 0.59
CA MET A 257 7.50 4.20 -0.21
C MET A 257 6.75 5.24 0.63
N ILE A 258 7.20 6.49 0.55
CA ILE A 258 6.50 7.65 1.09
C ILE A 258 6.09 8.51 -0.10
N TRP A 259 4.79 8.63 -0.34
CA TRP A 259 4.27 9.40 -1.45
C TRP A 259 3.36 10.52 -0.98
N GLN A 260 3.33 11.59 -1.76
CA GLN A 260 2.52 12.76 -1.48
C GLN A 260 2.06 13.36 -2.81
N ASN A 261 0.77 13.67 -2.91
CA ASN A 261 0.23 14.32 -4.08
C ASN A 261 0.82 15.74 -4.28
N ALA A 262 0.96 16.16 -5.53
CA ALA A 262 1.40 17.50 -5.88
C ALA A 262 0.23 18.49 -5.87
N GLY A 263 0.55 19.79 -5.87
CA GLY A 263 -0.39 20.86 -6.26
C GLY A 263 -1.40 21.32 -5.22
N GLU A 264 -1.56 20.60 -4.10
CA GLU A 264 -2.21 20.98 -2.84
C GLU A 264 -2.34 19.70 -2.00
N PRO A 265 -1.30 19.32 -1.27
CA PRO A 265 -1.30 18.03 -0.61
C PRO A 265 -2.31 17.98 0.54
N ARG A 266 -3.14 16.94 0.53
CA ARG A 266 -4.20 16.70 1.55
C ARG A 266 -3.99 15.41 2.32
N PHE A 267 -2.99 14.63 1.92
CA PHE A 267 -2.60 13.40 2.56
C PHE A 267 -1.12 13.10 2.30
N VAL A 268 -0.60 12.15 3.06
CA VAL A 268 0.68 11.49 2.79
C VAL A 268 0.49 9.98 2.89
N CYS A 269 1.12 9.24 1.99
CA CYS A 269 1.12 7.79 2.01
C CYS A 269 2.34 7.24 2.74
N ILE A 270 2.14 6.19 3.53
CA ILE A 270 3.22 5.33 4.02
C ILE A 270 2.93 3.93 3.50
N GLU A 271 3.87 3.38 2.75
CA GLU A 271 3.62 2.21 1.91
C GLU A 271 4.71 1.14 2.10
N PRO A 272 4.60 0.29 3.13
CA PRO A 272 5.53 -0.82 3.35
C PRO A 272 5.36 -1.91 2.27
N TRP A 273 6.45 -2.27 1.60
CA TRP A 273 6.45 -3.16 0.43
C TRP A 273 7.44 -4.33 0.56
N TYR A 274 6.99 -5.51 0.13
CA TYR A 274 7.80 -6.66 -0.25
C TYR A 274 7.91 -6.70 -1.78
N GLY A 275 8.70 -5.80 -2.34
CA GLY A 275 8.96 -5.68 -3.76
C GLY A 275 9.33 -4.27 -4.17
N THR A 276 9.55 -4.08 -5.46
CA THR A 276 9.95 -2.80 -6.04
C THR A 276 9.18 -2.51 -7.33
N PRO A 277 9.17 -1.24 -7.82
CA PRO A 277 8.87 -0.95 -9.22
C PRO A 277 9.81 -1.70 -10.17
N ASP A 278 9.51 -1.67 -11.48
CA ASP A 278 10.41 -2.23 -12.48
C ASP A 278 11.72 -1.45 -12.61
N PRO A 279 12.83 -2.12 -12.93
CA PRO A 279 14.03 -1.49 -13.47
C PRO A 279 13.74 -0.75 -14.78
N ASP A 280 14.37 0.41 -14.99
CA ASP A 280 14.29 1.09 -16.28
C ASP A 280 14.98 0.28 -17.40
N ASN A 281 15.91 -0.60 -17.07
CA ASN A 281 16.57 -1.50 -18.02
C ASN A 281 15.97 -2.93 -18.05
N THR A 282 14.72 -3.10 -17.61
CA THR A 282 14.04 -4.42 -17.59
C THR A 282 13.97 -5.06 -18.99
N ASP A 283 14.05 -6.39 -19.03
CA ASP A 283 13.76 -7.21 -20.22
C ASP A 283 12.30 -7.70 -20.25
N HIS A 284 11.48 -7.20 -19.32
CA HIS A 284 10.08 -7.57 -19.09
C HIS A 284 9.85 -9.03 -18.68
N ARG A 285 10.88 -9.82 -18.39
CA ARG A 285 10.70 -11.19 -17.88
C ARG A 285 10.36 -11.13 -16.41
N TRP A 286 9.21 -11.70 -16.03
CA TRP A 286 8.71 -11.61 -14.66
C TRP A 286 9.71 -12.15 -13.65
N GLU A 287 10.31 -13.30 -13.94
CA GLU A 287 11.31 -13.96 -13.11
C GLU A 287 12.60 -13.15 -12.88
N HIS A 288 12.85 -12.11 -13.69
CA HIS A 288 14.02 -11.23 -13.54
C HIS A 288 13.69 -9.95 -12.77
N LYS A 289 12.41 -9.69 -12.48
CA LYS A 289 12.01 -8.53 -11.68
C LYS A 289 12.60 -8.64 -10.26
N PRO A 290 13.30 -7.60 -9.76
CA PRO A 290 13.89 -7.63 -8.43
C PRO A 290 12.85 -7.80 -7.31
N ALA A 291 13.29 -8.41 -6.21
CA ALA A 291 12.54 -8.51 -4.96
C ALA A 291 11.15 -9.17 -5.06
N LEU A 292 10.96 -10.08 -6.02
CA LEU A 292 9.81 -10.99 -6.00
C LEU A 292 9.94 -12.01 -4.87
N ILE A 293 8.81 -12.30 -4.23
CA ILE A 293 8.62 -13.43 -3.35
C ILE A 293 8.25 -14.63 -4.24
N SER A 294 8.94 -15.76 -4.11
CA SER A 294 8.56 -17.04 -4.72
C SER A 294 7.94 -17.96 -3.69
N LEU A 295 6.86 -18.65 -4.07
CA LEU A 295 6.19 -19.67 -3.27
C LEU A 295 6.09 -20.97 -4.06
N ALA A 296 6.52 -22.08 -3.47
CA ALA A 296 6.25 -23.40 -4.02
C ALA A 296 4.74 -23.73 -3.95
N PRO A 297 4.25 -24.73 -4.71
CA PRO A 297 2.85 -25.16 -4.63
C PRO A 297 2.38 -25.44 -3.21
N GLY A 298 1.30 -24.78 -2.78
CA GLY A 298 0.71 -24.93 -1.45
C GLY A 298 1.40 -24.11 -0.34
N GLU A 299 2.48 -23.40 -0.61
CA GLU A 299 3.11 -22.50 0.37
C GLU A 299 2.36 -21.17 0.50
N SER A 300 2.51 -20.54 1.67
CA SER A 300 1.92 -19.25 1.99
C SER A 300 2.97 -18.25 2.48
N PHE A 301 2.80 -17.00 2.07
CA PHE A 301 3.52 -15.84 2.61
C PHE A 301 2.55 -14.99 3.43
N ARG A 302 3.03 -14.42 4.55
CA ARG A 302 2.24 -13.54 5.42
C ARG A 302 2.97 -12.22 5.63
N ALA A 303 2.21 -11.13 5.59
CA ALA A 303 2.67 -9.80 5.93
C ALA A 303 1.70 -9.15 6.93
N ASP A 304 2.22 -8.81 8.11
CA ASP A 304 1.47 -8.13 9.17
C ASP A 304 1.72 -6.62 9.11
N GLN A 305 0.65 -5.83 9.17
CA GLN A 305 0.70 -4.38 9.31
C GLN A 305 -0.24 -3.92 10.43
N SER A 306 0.07 -2.77 11.02
CA SER A 306 -0.85 -2.07 11.91
C SER A 306 -0.74 -0.57 11.76
N ILE A 307 -1.87 0.10 11.93
CA ILE A 307 -2.00 1.54 12.05
C ILE A 307 -2.43 1.81 13.50
N SER A 308 -1.58 2.44 14.29
CA SER A 308 -1.88 2.83 15.67
C SER A 308 -1.82 4.33 15.86
N ILE A 309 -2.68 4.85 16.73
CA ILE A 309 -2.88 6.28 16.96
C ILE A 309 -2.48 6.64 18.39
N GLU A 310 -1.64 7.66 18.53
CA GLU A 310 -1.16 8.26 19.78
C GLU A 310 -1.49 9.75 19.89
#